data_AF-A0A3M2SWW2-F1
#
_entry.id   AF-A0A3M2SWW2-F1
#
_cell.length_a   1.000
_cell.length_b   1.000
_cell.length_c   1.000
_cell.angle_alpha   90.00
_cell.angle_beta   90.00
_cell.angle_gamma   90.00
#
_symmetry.space_group_name_H-M   'P 1'
#
loop_
_entity.id
_entity.type
_entity.pdbx_description
1 polymer ?
#
loop_
_entity_poly.entity_id
_entity_poly.type
_entity_poly.pdbx_seq_one_letter_code
_entity_poly.pdbx_strand_id
1 'polypeptide(L)'
;MADPKLPPPTAKPVHTIVLDAGPILKNTPPLSTLLAQSETLLTTPSVIGEIRDPDARARVETLYLPFVTQRSPAPASVAVLAEFARKTGDRAVLSKTDIEVLALAYEVECERNGGDWRLRSVPGQRG
;
A
#
# COMPACT_ATOMS: atom_id res chain seq x y z
N MET A 1 -34.31 -4.21 8.38
CA MET A 1 -33.21 -3.50 7.69
C MET A 1 -31.96 -3.77 8.50
N ALA A 2 -30.97 -4.45 7.91
CA ALA A 2 -29.76 -4.82 8.63
C ALA A 2 -28.80 -3.62 8.63
N ASP A 3 -28.42 -3.15 9.81
CA ASP A 3 -27.30 -2.24 9.98
C ASP A 3 -26.04 -2.89 9.37
N PRO A 4 -25.25 -2.17 8.55
CA PRO A 4 -23.94 -2.67 8.14
C PRO A 4 -23.06 -2.67 9.38
N LYS A 5 -23.04 -3.82 10.06
CA LYS A 5 -22.26 -4.06 11.28
C LYS A 5 -20.80 -3.74 10.96
N LEU A 6 -20.28 -2.65 11.55
CA LEU A 6 -18.85 -2.34 11.51
C LEU A 6 -18.08 -3.62 11.86
N PRO A 7 -17.00 -3.95 11.14
CA PRO A 7 -16.17 -5.09 11.50
C PRO A 7 -15.72 -4.97 12.96
N PRO A 8 -15.61 -6.09 13.69
CA PRO A 8 -15.18 -6.06 15.09
C PRO A 8 -13.83 -5.34 15.21
N PRO A 9 -13.59 -4.61 16.31
CA PRO A 9 -12.33 -3.91 16.52
C PRO A 9 -11.17 -4.90 16.45
N THR A 10 -10.22 -4.59 15.57
CA THR A 10 -9.04 -5.39 15.29
C THR A 10 -8.15 -5.47 16.53
N ALA A 11 -7.72 -6.66 16.92
CA ALA A 11 -6.80 -6.82 18.07
C ALA A 11 -5.41 -6.20 17.79
N LYS A 12 -5.08 -5.99 16.52
CA LYS A 12 -3.80 -5.43 16.07
C LYS A 12 -3.91 -3.91 15.88
N PRO A 13 -2.80 -3.17 16.10
CA PRO A 13 -2.79 -1.71 16.08
C PRO A 13 -3.01 -1.12 14.69
N VAL A 14 -2.68 -1.86 13.63
CA VAL A 14 -2.86 -1.44 12.24
C VAL A 14 -3.72 -2.48 11.53
N HIS A 15 -4.69 -2.06 10.72
CA HIS A 15 -5.42 -3.02 9.90
C HIS A 15 -4.57 -3.46 8.70
N THR A 16 -4.20 -2.52 7.82
CA THR A 16 -3.47 -2.82 6.57
C THR A 16 -2.15 -2.08 6.50
N ILE A 17 -1.10 -2.78 6.07
CA ILE A 17 0.17 -2.19 5.66
C ILE A 17 0.36 -2.47 4.16
N VAL A 18 0.67 -1.43 3.40
CA VAL A 18 1.11 -1.54 2.01
C VAL A 18 2.64 -1.48 1.97
N LEU A 19 3.27 -2.51 1.42
CA LEU A 19 4.72 -2.69 1.39
C LEU A 19 5.31 -2.28 0.04
N ASP A 20 6.37 -1.48 0.12
CA ASP A 20 7.30 -1.17 -0.97
C ASP A 20 8.46 -2.19 -1.04
N ALA A 21 9.28 -2.13 -2.09
CA ALA A 21 10.44 -3.00 -2.30
C ALA A 21 11.47 -2.89 -1.18
N GLY A 22 11.72 -1.68 -0.65
CA GLY A 22 12.76 -1.44 0.37
C GLY A 22 12.61 -2.31 1.62
N PRO A 23 11.48 -2.24 2.35
CA PRO A 23 11.21 -3.08 3.52
C PRO A 23 11.26 -4.59 3.23
N ILE A 24 10.79 -5.01 2.04
CA ILE A 24 10.80 -6.41 1.59
C ILE A 24 12.25 -6.90 1.40
N LEU A 25 13.08 -6.11 0.71
CA LEU A 25 14.47 -6.48 0.40
C LEU A 25 15.37 -6.47 1.64
N LYS A 26 15.15 -5.52 2.55
CA LYS A 26 15.96 -5.33 3.77
C LYS A 26 15.46 -6.14 4.95
N ASN A 27 14.27 -6.76 4.87
CA ASN A 27 13.60 -7.39 5.99
C ASN A 27 13.58 -6.52 7.26
N THR A 28 13.29 -5.23 7.07
CA THR A 28 13.30 -4.21 8.12
C THR A 28 12.07 -3.31 7.97
N PRO A 29 11.12 -3.34 8.92
CA PRO A 29 11.08 -4.24 10.07
C PRO A 29 10.94 -5.72 9.63
N PRO A 30 11.30 -6.69 10.49
CA PRO A 30 11.16 -8.11 10.17
C PRO A 30 9.71 -8.47 9.83
N LEU A 31 9.50 -9.44 8.92
CA LEU A 31 8.17 -9.90 8.55
C LEU A 31 7.30 -10.32 9.76
N SER A 32 7.89 -10.97 10.76
CA SER A 32 7.18 -11.33 11.99
C SER A 32 6.61 -10.12 12.74
N THR A 33 7.34 -9.00 12.76
CA THR A 33 6.86 -7.74 13.34
C THR A 33 5.71 -7.17 12.53
N LEU A 34 5.82 -7.16 11.20
CA LEU A 34 4.74 -6.72 10.31
C LEU A 34 3.45 -7.54 10.54
N LEU A 35 3.59 -8.87 10.65
CA LEU A 35 2.47 -9.78 10.91
C LEU A 35 1.90 -9.61 12.32
N ALA A 36 2.71 -9.33 13.33
CA ALA A 36 2.22 -9.06 14.68
C ALA A 36 1.43 -7.75 14.77
N GLN A 37 1.82 -6.74 13.98
CA GLN A 37 1.26 -5.39 14.05
C GLN A 37 0.10 -5.13 13.09
N SER A 38 -0.07 -5.97 12.06
CA SER A 38 -1.10 -5.77 11.03
C SER A 38 -1.98 -6.98 10.76
N GLU A 39 -3.22 -6.73 10.36
CA GLU A 39 -4.14 -7.79 9.93
C GLU A 39 -3.90 -8.21 8.48
N THR A 40 -3.51 -7.27 7.62
CA THR A 40 -3.30 -7.51 6.20
C THR A 40 -2.02 -6.84 5.72
N LEU A 41 -1.20 -7.60 4.99
CA LEU A 41 -0.07 -7.07 4.24
C LEU A 41 -0.39 -7.09 2.75
N LEU A 42 -0.23 -5.94 2.11
CA LEU A 42 -0.43 -5.78 0.67
C LEU A 42 0.84 -5.30 0.01
N THR A 43 0.99 -5.62 -1.26
CA THR A 43 2.00 -5.00 -2.15
C THR A 43 1.46 -4.99 -3.58
N THR A 44 2.13 -4.28 -4.49
CA THR A 44 1.76 -4.30 -5.91
C THR A 44 2.58 -5.34 -6.67
N PRO A 45 2.03 -5.92 -7.76
CA PRO A 45 2.82 -6.79 -8.64
C PRO A 45 4.07 -6.10 -9.20
N SER A 46 4.00 -4.79 -9.43
CA SER A 46 5.12 -3.99 -9.93
C SER A 46 6.29 -3.94 -8.94
N VAL A 47 6.03 -3.82 -7.63
CA VAL A 47 7.08 -3.92 -6.59
C VAL A 47 7.80 -5.26 -6.66
N ILE A 48 7.05 -6.37 -6.80
CA ILE A 48 7.65 -7.70 -6.92
C ILE A 48 8.44 -7.82 -8.24
N GLY A 49 7.95 -7.22 -9.33
CA GLY A 49 8.61 -7.21 -10.64
C GLY A 49 9.89 -6.38 -10.71
N GLU A 50 10.09 -5.41 -9.81
CA GLU A 50 11.34 -4.66 -9.70
C GLU A 50 12.48 -5.45 -9.05
N ILE A 51 12.15 -6.50 -8.31
CA ILE A 51 13.11 -7.37 -7.64
C ILE A 51 13.66 -8.38 -8.65
N ARG A 52 14.77 -8.01 -9.30
CA ARG A 52 15.38 -8.81 -10.39
C ARG A 52 16.49 -9.75 -9.96
N ASP A 53 17.11 -9.48 -8.81
CA ASP A 53 18.16 -10.34 -8.27
C ASP A 53 17.57 -11.73 -7.93
N PRO A 54 18.12 -12.83 -8.46
CA PRO A 54 17.55 -14.17 -8.28
C PRO A 54 17.44 -14.59 -6.81
N ASP A 55 18.47 -14.29 -6.00
CA ASP A 55 18.48 -14.65 -4.58
C ASP A 55 17.44 -13.84 -3.81
N ALA A 56 17.34 -12.54 -4.08
CA ALA A 56 16.30 -11.70 -3.50
C ALA A 56 14.90 -12.16 -3.91
N ARG A 57 14.70 -12.50 -5.18
CA ARG A 57 13.41 -12.98 -5.71
C ARG A 57 12.99 -14.28 -5.03
N ALA A 58 13.89 -15.26 -4.91
CA ALA A 58 13.62 -16.51 -4.21
C ALA A 58 13.28 -16.29 -2.73
N ARG A 59 13.98 -15.36 -2.05
CA ARG A 59 13.65 -14.97 -0.66
C ARG A 59 12.25 -14.37 -0.56
N VAL A 60 11.87 -13.48 -1.46
CA VAL A 60 10.55 -12.85 -1.47
C VAL A 60 9.45 -13.89 -1.72
N GLU A 61 9.64 -14.77 -2.69
CA GLU A 61 8.69 -15.83 -3.01
C GLU A 61 8.48 -16.79 -1.83
N THR A 62 9.55 -17.14 -1.12
CA THR A 62 9.48 -18.11 -0.02
C THR A 62 9.02 -17.47 1.30
N LEU A 63 9.53 -16.28 1.62
CA LEU A 63 9.31 -15.65 2.93
C LEU A 63 8.09 -14.73 2.94
N TYR A 64 7.87 -13.94 1.88
CA TYR A 64 6.87 -12.88 1.89
C TYR A 64 5.56 -13.27 1.21
N LEU A 65 5.61 -13.86 0.01
CA LEU A 65 4.39 -14.15 -0.76
C LEU A 65 3.36 -15.06 -0.06
N PRO A 66 3.71 -15.96 0.88
CA PRO A 66 2.72 -16.69 1.67
C PRO A 66 1.88 -15.81 2.60
N PHE A 67 2.35 -14.61 2.93
CA PHE A 67 1.73 -13.72 3.91
C PHE A 67 1.37 -12.33 3.36
N VAL A 68 1.87 -11.98 2.18
CA VAL A 68 1.63 -10.70 1.52
C VAL A 68 0.79 -10.91 0.27
N THR A 69 -0.36 -10.25 0.20
CA THR A 69 -1.23 -10.31 -0.98
C THR A 69 -0.79 -9.28 -2.01
N GLN A 70 -0.57 -9.72 -3.25
CA GLN A 70 -0.35 -8.83 -4.38
C GLN A 70 -1.70 -8.30 -4.87
N ARG A 71 -1.85 -6.97 -4.89
CA ARG A 71 -3.05 -6.28 -5.38
C ARG A 71 -2.64 -5.09 -6.25
N SER A 72 -3.18 -5.00 -7.46
CA SER A 72 -3.04 -3.80 -8.28
C SER A 72 -4.09 -2.76 -7.88
N PRO A 73 -3.74 -1.47 -7.82
CA PRO A 73 -4.72 -0.41 -7.62
C PRO A 73 -5.64 -0.27 -8.84
N ALA A 74 -6.83 0.26 -8.63
CA ALA A 74 -7.72 0.64 -9.73
C ALA A 74 -7.12 1.79 -10.56
N PRO A 75 -7.37 1.84 -11.88
CA PRO A 75 -6.89 2.93 -12.73
C PRO A 75 -7.32 4.33 -12.25
N ALA A 76 -8.51 4.43 -11.64
CA ALA A 76 -9.00 5.69 -11.07
C ALA A 76 -8.10 6.17 -9.92
N SER A 77 -7.73 5.28 -8.99
CA SER A 77 -6.81 5.58 -7.89
C SER A 77 -5.44 6.02 -8.41
N VAL A 78 -4.93 5.35 -9.44
CA VAL A 78 -3.66 5.74 -10.10
C VAL A 78 -3.76 7.15 -10.70
N ALA A 79 -4.86 7.47 -11.37
CA ALA A 79 -5.08 8.79 -11.95
C ALA A 79 -5.13 9.90 -10.88
N VAL A 80 -5.79 9.66 -9.75
CA VAL A 80 -5.83 10.59 -8.61
C VAL A 80 -4.41 10.91 -8.13
N LEU A 81 -3.59 9.88 -7.89
CA LEU A 81 -2.23 10.07 -7.38
C LEU A 81 -1.30 10.69 -8.42
N ALA A 82 -1.45 10.33 -9.70
CA ALA A 82 -0.68 10.94 -10.78
C ALA A 82 -0.95 12.45 -10.90
N GLU A 83 -2.22 12.86 -10.81
CA GLU A 83 -2.60 14.27 -10.81
C GLU A 83 -2.16 14.99 -9.54
N PHE A 84 -2.23 14.34 -8.38
CA PHE A 84 -1.75 14.91 -7.13
C PHE A 84 -0.23 15.16 -7.18
N ALA A 85 0.55 14.18 -7.63
CA ALA A 85 2.00 14.32 -7.82
C ALA A 85 2.38 15.41 -8.83
N ARG A 86 1.53 15.65 -9.85
CA ARG A 86 1.71 16.76 -10.79
C ARG A 86 1.51 18.11 -10.10
N LYS A 87 0.54 18.22 -9.19
CA LYS A 87 0.27 19.45 -8.43
C LYS A 87 1.34 19.74 -7.37
N THR A 88 1.95 18.72 -6.76
CA THR A 88 3.05 18.92 -5.80
C THR A 88 4.40 19.17 -6.47
N GLY A 89 4.55 18.82 -7.74
CA GLY A 89 5.83 18.87 -8.46
C GLY A 89 6.64 17.58 -8.36
N ASP A 90 6.16 16.56 -7.64
CA ASP A 90 6.88 15.29 -7.41
C ASP A 90 6.81 14.34 -8.61
N ARG A 91 5.96 14.63 -9.61
CA ARG A 91 5.74 13.74 -10.76
C ARG A 91 7.02 13.40 -11.53
N ALA A 92 8.01 14.30 -11.53
CA ALA A 92 9.28 14.13 -12.22
C ALA A 92 10.25 13.16 -11.51
N VAL A 93 10.06 12.94 -10.21
CA VAL A 93 10.95 12.10 -9.38
C VAL A 93 10.32 10.78 -8.96
N LEU A 94 8.98 10.69 -8.94
CA LEU A 94 8.26 9.45 -8.65
C LEU A 94 8.24 8.52 -9.85
N SER A 95 8.66 7.28 -9.62
CA SER A 95 8.54 6.19 -10.59
C SER A 95 7.09 5.76 -10.76
N LYS A 96 6.83 4.92 -11.76
CA LYS A 96 5.52 4.29 -11.95
C LYS A 96 5.14 3.43 -10.74
N THR A 97 6.10 2.68 -10.19
CA THR A 97 5.89 1.79 -9.05
C THR A 97 5.54 2.57 -7.79
N ASP A 98 6.21 3.69 -7.54
CA ASP A 98 5.87 4.59 -6.42
C ASP A 98 4.41 5.07 -6.49
N ILE A 99 3.97 5.49 -7.68
CA ILE A 99 2.59 5.92 -7.89
C ILE A 99 1.59 4.78 -7.66
N GLU A 100 1.91 3.55 -8.07
CA GLU A 100 1.03 2.40 -7.85
C GLU A 100 0.93 2.02 -6.37
N VAL A 101 2.03 2.07 -5.62
CA VAL A 101 2.04 1.83 -4.17
C VAL A 101 1.19 2.88 -3.45
N LEU A 102 1.37 4.16 -3.78
CA LEU A 102 0.57 5.26 -3.22
C LEU A 102 -0.91 5.14 -3.59
N ALA A 103 -1.21 4.76 -4.84
CA ALA A 103 -2.58 4.57 -5.29
C ALA A 103 -3.28 3.41 -4.58
N LEU A 104 -2.55 2.31 -4.32
CA LEU A 104 -3.08 1.19 -3.55
C LEU A 104 -3.36 1.59 -2.10
N ALA A 105 -2.47 2.37 -1.48
CA ALA A 105 -2.69 2.89 -0.14
C ALA A 105 -3.91 3.82 -0.07
N TYR A 106 -4.06 4.72 -1.04
CA TYR A 106 -5.24 5.60 -1.16
C TYR A 106 -6.54 4.80 -1.30
N GLU A 107 -6.54 3.77 -2.15
CA GLU A 107 -7.71 2.94 -2.40
C GLU A 107 -8.16 2.18 -1.14
N VAL A 108 -7.22 1.50 -0.47
CA VAL A 108 -7.49 0.78 0.78
C VAL A 108 -8.01 1.73 1.86
N GLU A 109 -7.43 2.93 1.94
CA GLU A 109 -7.86 3.96 2.86
C GLU A 109 -9.32 4.37 2.61
N CYS A 110 -9.69 4.62 1.36
CA CYS A 110 -11.06 4.95 0.98
C CYS A 110 -12.04 3.81 1.28
N GLU A 111 -11.67 2.57 0.94
CA GLU A 111 -12.49 1.37 1.17
C GLU A 111 -12.77 1.13 2.65
N ARG A 112 -11.75 1.33 3.50
CA ARG A 112 -11.83 1.02 4.94
C ARG A 112 -12.45 2.13 5.75
N ASN A 113 -12.30 3.39 5.34
CA ASN A 113 -12.68 4.55 6.15
C ASN A 113 -13.85 5.35 5.54
N GLY A 114 -14.51 4.80 4.52
CA GLY A 114 -15.72 5.38 3.93
C GLY A 114 -15.46 6.60 3.04
N GLY A 115 -14.32 6.63 2.35
CA GLY A 115 -13.94 7.70 1.42
C GLY A 115 -12.63 8.39 1.77
N ASP A 116 -12.36 9.49 1.06
CA ASP A 116 -11.11 10.24 1.07
C ASP A 116 -11.15 11.49 1.98
N TRP A 117 -12.13 11.60 2.87
CA TRP A 117 -12.43 12.81 3.65
C TRP A 117 -11.26 13.33 4.51
N ARG A 118 -10.33 12.46 4.91
CA ARG A 118 -9.10 12.83 5.65
C ARG A 118 -7.85 12.89 4.78
N LEU A 119 -7.98 12.65 3.49
CA LEU A 119 -6.91 12.73 2.51
C LEU A 119 -6.93 14.11 1.86
N ARG A 120 -5.74 14.61 1.55
CA ARG A 120 -5.61 15.88 0.84
C ARG A 120 -5.93 15.65 -0.63
N SER A 121 -6.85 16.45 -1.16
CA SER A 121 -7.18 16.47 -2.59
C SER A 121 -6.29 17.45 -3.38
N VAL A 122 -5.67 18.41 -2.67
CA VAL A 122 -4.71 19.38 -3.21
C VAL A 122 -3.54 19.61 -2.25
N PRO A 123 -2.35 19.98 -2.76
CA PRO A 123 -1.22 20.35 -1.92
C PRO A 123 -1.58 21.53 -1.00
N GLY A 124 -1.12 21.48 0.25
CA GLY A 124 -1.35 22.56 1.22
C GLY A 124 -2.75 22.60 1.86
N GLN A 125 -3.67 21.69 1.50
CA GLN A 125 -4.96 21.57 2.19
C GLN A 125 -4.74 21.24 3.68
N ARG A 126 -5.27 22.10 4.57
CA ARG A 126 -5.34 21.80 6.01
C ARG A 126 -6.50 20.83 6.24
N GLY A 127 -6.24 19.77 6.99
CA GLY A 127 -7.25 18.80 7.42
C GLY A 127 -8.03 19.29 8.62
#